data_AF-A0A960SK37-F1
#
_entry.id   AF-A0A960SK37-F1
#
_cell.length_a   1.000
_cell.length_b   1.000
_cell.length_c   1.000
_cell.angle_alpha   90.00
_cell.angle_beta   90.00
_cell.angle_gamma   90.00
#
_symmetry.space_group_name_H-M   'P 1'
#
loop_
_entity.id
_entity.type
_entity.pdbx_description
1 polymer ?
#
loop_
_entity_poly.entity_id
_entity_poly.type
_entity_poly.pdbx_seq_one_letter_code
_entity_poly.pdbx_strand_id
1 'polypeptide(L)'
;MPIATPKQFAAMLEAAQEGSYAYPAINCTSIITLNAAFKAFADTKSDGIIQFSTGAGQFASGVNNSDAAYGCIVLAEAAHQLAEQYDVLVALNTDHCQPDKAASFLKPLI
;
A
#
# COMPACT_ATOMS: atom_id res chain seq x y z
N MET A 1 -9.18 9.14 -9.33
CA MET A 1 -7.83 9.65 -9.00
C MET A 1 -7.27 8.72 -7.94
N PRO A 2 -6.24 7.90 -8.20
CA PRO A 2 -6.30 6.57 -7.62
C PRO A 2 -5.25 6.21 -6.55
N ILE A 3 -4.00 6.69 -6.61
CA ILE A 3 -3.06 6.58 -5.49
C ILE A 3 -2.78 7.98 -4.95
N ALA A 4 -2.78 8.12 -3.62
CA ALA A 4 -2.58 9.40 -2.96
C ALA A 4 -1.17 9.94 -3.23
N THR A 5 -1.09 11.18 -3.73
CA THR A 5 0.18 11.92 -3.76
C THR A 5 0.66 12.22 -2.35
N PRO A 6 1.96 12.52 -2.14
CA PRO A 6 2.47 12.87 -0.80
C PRO A 6 1.71 14.01 -0.12
N LYS A 7 1.30 15.03 -0.90
CA LYS A 7 0.50 16.15 -0.39
C LYS A 7 -0.90 15.71 0.03
N GLN A 8 -1.55 14.84 -0.76
CA GLN A 8 -2.86 14.30 -0.41
C GLN A 8 -2.78 13.40 0.82
N PHE A 9 -1.74 12.57 0.94
CA PHE A 9 -1.59 11.70 2.09
C PHE A 9 -1.35 12.48 3.39
N ALA A 10 -0.56 13.56 3.35
CA ALA A 10 -0.43 14.47 4.49
C ALA A 10 -1.80 15.06 4.89
N ALA A 11 -2.57 15.56 3.91
CA ALA A 11 -3.90 16.11 4.16
C ALA A 11 -4.89 15.06 4.70
N MET A 12 -4.81 13.81 4.24
CA MET A 12 -5.59 12.69 4.81
C MET A 12 -5.30 12.57 6.30
N LEU A 13 -4.01 12.46 6.69
CA LEU A 13 -3.61 12.28 8.09
C LEU A 13 -3.99 13.47 8.98
N GLU A 14 -3.85 14.70 8.46
CA GLU A 14 -4.31 15.92 9.16
C GLU A 14 -5.82 15.88 9.40
N ALA A 15 -6.61 15.54 8.38
CA ALA A 15 -8.06 15.43 8.51
C ALA A 15 -8.49 14.34 9.51
N ALA A 16 -7.76 13.21 9.56
CA ALA A 16 -8.00 12.16 10.55
C ALA A 16 -7.69 12.61 11.99
N GLN A 17 -6.59 13.34 12.16
CA GLN A 17 -6.20 13.91 13.45
C GLN A 17 -7.22 14.94 13.95
N GLU A 18 -7.67 15.86 13.09
CA GLU A 18 -8.68 16.88 13.42
C GLU A 18 -10.06 16.25 13.67
N GLY A 19 -10.44 15.26 12.86
CA GLY A 19 -11.71 14.57 12.94
C GLY A 19 -11.80 13.48 14.02
N SER A 20 -10.71 13.19 14.75
CA SER A 20 -10.65 12.13 15.76
C SER A 20 -11.04 10.74 15.22
N TYR A 21 -10.56 10.40 14.02
CA TYR A 21 -10.71 9.07 13.42
C TYR A 21 -9.36 8.55 12.91
N ALA A 22 -9.34 7.32 12.38
CA ALA A 22 -8.14 6.72 11.82
C ALA A 22 -8.45 6.02 10.50
N TYR A 23 -7.46 5.95 9.62
CA TYR A 23 -7.53 5.11 8.42
C TYR A 23 -7.00 3.71 8.71
N PRO A 24 -7.67 2.67 8.18
CA PRO A 24 -7.12 1.32 8.21
C PRO A 24 -5.90 1.19 7.28
N ALA A 25 -4.87 0.48 7.76
CA ALA A 25 -3.73 0.05 6.95
C ALA A 25 -3.80 -1.47 6.71
N ILE A 26 -4.14 -1.86 5.48
CA ILE A 26 -4.43 -3.27 5.14
C ILE A 26 -3.21 -3.91 4.49
N ASN A 27 -2.65 -4.94 5.13
CA ASN A 27 -1.61 -5.74 4.49
C ASN A 27 -2.18 -6.50 3.29
N CYS A 28 -1.59 -6.30 2.12
CA CYS A 28 -1.95 -6.99 0.90
C CYS A 28 -0.75 -7.80 0.37
N THR A 29 -1.04 -8.92 -0.30
CA THR A 29 -0.01 -9.85 -0.81
C THR A 29 -0.21 -10.23 -2.27
N SER A 30 -1.33 -9.83 -2.87
CA SER A 30 -1.73 -10.22 -4.22
C SER A 30 -2.74 -9.24 -4.82
N ILE A 31 -2.97 -9.34 -6.13
CA ILE A 31 -4.06 -8.65 -6.84
C ILE A 31 -5.42 -8.92 -6.19
N ILE A 32 -5.65 -10.14 -5.68
CA ILE A 32 -6.92 -10.50 -5.04
C ILE A 32 -7.13 -9.69 -3.76
N THR A 33 -6.11 -9.62 -2.89
CA THR A 33 -6.18 -8.83 -1.66
C THR A 33 -6.21 -7.33 -1.92
N LEU A 34 -5.53 -6.85 -2.98
CA LEU A 34 -5.62 -5.45 -3.41
C LEU A 34 -7.06 -5.09 -3.80
N ASN A 35 -7.68 -5.88 -4.68
CA ASN A 35 -9.07 -5.67 -5.09
C ASN A 35 -10.05 -5.72 -3.92
N ALA A 36 -9.84 -6.63 -2.96
CA ALA A 36 -10.66 -6.69 -1.76
C ALA A 36 -10.55 -5.42 -0.92
N ALA A 37 -9.33 -4.89 -0.72
CA ALA A 37 -9.09 -3.65 0.02
C ALA A 37 -9.73 -2.44 -0.69
N PHE A 38 -9.48 -2.27 -1.99
CA PHE A 38 -10.07 -1.18 -2.77
C PHE A 38 -11.60 -1.21 -2.76
N LYS A 39 -12.20 -2.39 -2.94
CA LYS A 39 -13.66 -2.55 -2.86
C LYS A 39 -14.20 -2.15 -1.50
N ALA A 40 -13.55 -2.55 -0.41
CA ALA A 40 -13.98 -2.19 0.94
C ALA A 40 -13.90 -0.68 1.19
N PHE A 41 -12.82 -0.02 0.77
CA PHE A 41 -12.66 1.43 0.86
C PHE A 41 -13.75 2.17 0.07
N ALA A 42 -14.00 1.75 -1.17
CA ALA A 42 -15.03 2.35 -2.02
C ALA A 42 -16.44 2.16 -1.46
N ASP A 43 -16.79 0.95 -0.99
CA ASP A 43 -18.11 0.67 -0.39
C ASP A 43 -18.38 1.48 0.87
N THR A 44 -17.34 1.68 1.68
CA THR A 44 -17.41 2.46 2.92
C THR A 44 -17.23 3.95 2.69
N LYS A 45 -16.96 4.37 1.44
CA LYS A 45 -16.62 5.76 1.08
C LYS A 45 -15.51 6.33 1.96
N SER A 46 -14.54 5.49 2.28
CA SER A 46 -13.40 5.83 3.12
C SER A 46 -12.14 5.84 2.28
N ASP A 47 -11.29 6.83 2.50
CA ASP A 47 -9.90 6.73 2.11
C ASP A 47 -9.21 5.64 2.95
N GLY A 48 -8.01 5.22 2.53
CA GLY A 48 -7.33 4.11 3.20
C GLY A 48 -5.85 4.00 2.90
N ILE A 49 -5.21 3.04 3.56
CA ILE A 49 -3.80 2.71 3.36
C ILE A 49 -3.69 1.24 2.98
N ILE A 50 -2.96 0.94 1.91
CA ILE A 50 -2.53 -0.42 1.58
C ILE A 50 -1.06 -0.52 1.94
N GLN A 51 -0.68 -1.59 2.62
CA GLN A 51 0.70 -1.81 3.02
C GLN A 51 1.25 -3.17 2.62
N PHE A 52 2.54 -3.20 2.32
CA PHE A 52 3.25 -4.42 1.95
C PHE A 52 4.35 -4.71 2.98
N SER A 53 4.31 -5.90 3.59
CA SER A 53 5.40 -6.37 4.42
C SER A 53 6.54 -6.92 3.54
N THR A 54 7.72 -7.09 4.13
CA THR A 54 8.83 -7.80 3.45
C THR A 54 8.40 -9.18 2.96
N GLY A 55 7.63 -9.91 3.78
CA GLY A 55 7.04 -11.20 3.40
C GLY A 55 6.02 -11.11 2.27
N ALA A 56 5.24 -10.03 2.18
CA ALA A 56 4.33 -9.80 1.05
C ALA A 56 5.11 -9.62 -0.26
N GLY A 57 6.19 -8.85 -0.23
CA GLY A 57 7.09 -8.68 -1.37
C GLY A 57 7.73 -10.01 -1.79
N GLN A 58 8.24 -10.79 -0.83
CA GLN A 58 8.81 -12.12 -1.11
C GLN A 58 7.79 -13.07 -1.74
N PHE A 59 6.55 -13.04 -1.26
CA PHE A 59 5.46 -13.83 -1.82
C PHE A 59 5.14 -13.40 -3.25
N ALA A 60 5.03 -12.10 -3.51
CA ALA A 60 4.67 -11.55 -4.81
C ALA A 60 5.77 -11.70 -5.88
N SER A 61 7.04 -11.69 -5.48
CA SER A 61 8.15 -11.96 -6.41
C SER A 61 8.31 -13.45 -6.75
N GLY A 62 7.53 -14.32 -6.10
CA GLY A 62 7.48 -15.75 -6.35
C GLY A 62 8.47 -16.55 -5.51
N VAL A 63 8.08 -17.78 -5.14
CA VAL A 63 8.79 -18.66 -4.20
C VAL A 63 10.23 -18.97 -4.59
N ASN A 64 10.59 -18.84 -5.86
CA ASN A 64 11.96 -19.08 -6.36
C ASN A 64 12.85 -17.83 -6.27
N ASN A 65 12.28 -16.63 -6.39
CA ASN A 65 13.04 -15.37 -6.34
C ASN A 65 13.11 -14.83 -4.91
N SER A 66 11.96 -14.75 -4.22
CA SER A 66 11.85 -14.27 -2.84
C SER A 66 12.54 -12.90 -2.62
N ASP A 67 12.47 -12.04 -3.64
CA ASP A 67 12.94 -10.65 -3.58
C ASP A 67 11.82 -9.76 -3.04
N ALA A 68 12.03 -9.22 -1.83
CA ALA A 68 11.06 -8.39 -1.16
C ALA A 68 10.81 -7.05 -1.88
N ALA A 69 11.87 -6.37 -2.31
CA ALA A 69 11.75 -5.06 -2.92
C ALA A 69 11.06 -5.17 -4.29
N TYR A 70 11.53 -6.10 -5.12
CA TYR A 70 10.96 -6.33 -6.44
C TYR A 70 9.46 -6.70 -6.36
N GLY A 71 9.09 -7.60 -5.45
CA GLY A 71 7.68 -7.96 -5.29
C GLY A 71 6.81 -6.82 -4.79
N CYS A 72 7.30 -5.96 -3.90
CA CYS A 72 6.59 -4.76 -3.49
C CYS A 72 6.40 -3.76 -4.65
N ILE A 73 7.40 -3.61 -5.52
CA ILE A 73 7.26 -2.79 -6.75
C ILE A 73 6.16 -3.36 -7.65
N VAL A 74 6.16 -4.67 -7.89
CA VAL A 74 5.11 -5.33 -8.68
C VAL A 74 3.71 -5.09 -8.09
N LEU A 75 3.57 -5.23 -6.78
CA LEU A 75 2.30 -4.96 -6.09
C LEU A 75 1.89 -3.49 -6.16
N ALA A 76 2.85 -2.56 -6.04
CA ALA A 76 2.60 -1.13 -6.14
C ALA A 76 2.13 -0.73 -7.54
N GLU A 77 2.81 -1.20 -8.59
CA GLU A 77 2.40 -0.97 -9.99
C GLU A 77 0.99 -1.51 -10.27
N ALA A 78 0.71 -2.72 -9.78
CA ALA A 78 -0.64 -3.28 -9.88
C ALA A 78 -1.67 -2.42 -9.12
N ALA A 79 -1.33 -1.94 -7.92
CA ALA A 79 -2.20 -1.07 -7.13
C ALA A 79 -2.50 0.25 -7.85
N HIS A 80 -1.50 0.88 -8.49
CA HIS A 80 -1.68 2.09 -9.29
C HIS A 80 -2.71 1.90 -10.41
N GLN A 81 -2.61 0.80 -11.16
CA GLN A 81 -3.55 0.49 -12.26
C GLN A 81 -4.95 0.17 -11.74
N LEU A 82 -5.06 -0.66 -10.71
CA LEU A 82 -6.36 -1.10 -10.18
C LEU A 82 -7.12 0.06 -9.52
N ALA A 83 -6.39 0.95 -8.86
CA ALA A 83 -7.01 2.05 -8.14
C ALA A 83 -7.76 3.01 -9.07
N GLU A 84 -7.43 3.09 -10.38
CA GLU A 84 -8.06 4.00 -11.37
C GLU A 84 -9.59 3.89 -11.46
N GLN A 85 -10.14 2.76 -11.02
CA GLN A 85 -11.56 2.45 -11.05
C GLN A 85 -12.33 3.00 -9.83
N TYR A 86 -11.64 3.60 -8.85
CA TYR A 86 -12.22 4.01 -7.59
C TYR A 86 -12.09 5.52 -7.36
N ASP A 87 -13.06 6.09 -6.64
CA ASP A 87 -13.15 7.52 -6.30
C ASP A 87 -12.89 7.75 -4.80
N VAL A 88 -11.87 7.06 -4.27
CA VAL A 88 -11.33 7.23 -2.91
C VAL A 88 -9.81 7.30 -3.00
N LEU A 89 -9.18 7.97 -2.04
CA LEU A 89 -7.72 8.07 -1.95
C LEU A 89 -7.15 6.84 -1.23
N VAL A 90 -6.15 6.21 -1.85
CA VAL A 90 -5.40 5.13 -1.22
C VAL A 90 -3.92 5.47 -1.19
N ALA A 91 -3.33 5.50 0.00
CA ALA A 91 -1.89 5.62 0.15
C ALA A 91 -1.22 4.23 0.12
N LEU A 92 -0.04 4.14 -0.49
CA LEU A 92 0.80 2.95 -0.46
C LEU A 92 1.87 3.10 0.61
N ASN A 93 2.05 2.06 1.40
CA ASN A 93 3.03 2.01 2.48
C ASN A 93 3.82 0.69 2.44
N THR A 94 5.00 0.68 3.05
CA THR A 94 5.66 -0.57 3.43
C THR A 94 5.62 -0.72 4.94
N ASP A 95 5.36 -1.95 5.38
CA ASP A 95 5.24 -2.28 6.79
C ASP A 95 6.63 -2.50 7.42
N HIS A 96 6.70 -3.13 8.58
CA HIS A 96 7.92 -3.41 9.35
C HIS A 96 9.14 -3.80 8.49
N CYS A 97 10.19 -2.97 8.57
CA CYS A 97 11.51 -3.26 8.02
C CYS A 97 12.56 -3.23 9.14
N GLN A 98 13.24 -4.35 9.37
CA GLN A 98 14.35 -4.40 10.33
C GLN A 98 15.54 -3.56 9.83
N PRO A 99 16.34 -2.96 10.73
CA PRO A 99 17.45 -2.07 10.34
C PRO A 99 18.45 -2.71 9.37
N ASP A 100 18.76 -4.00 9.53
CA ASP A 100 19.67 -4.76 8.65
C ASP A 100 19.11 -4.98 7.24
N LYS A 101 17.79 -4.90 7.05
CA LYS A 101 17.12 -5.02 5.75
C LYS A 101 16.90 -3.69 5.04
N ALA A 102 17.04 -2.56 5.74
CA ALA A 102 16.72 -1.25 5.18
C ALA A 102 17.47 -0.94 3.87
N ALA A 103 18.74 -1.35 3.78
CA ALA A 103 19.55 -1.11 2.59
C ALA A 103 19.08 -1.90 1.36
N SER A 104 18.63 -3.15 1.54
CA SER A 104 18.18 -4.02 0.44
C SER A 104 16.67 -3.93 0.17
N PHE A 105 15.88 -3.43 1.12
CA PHE A 105 14.42 -3.33 1.00
C PHE A 105 13.92 -1.91 0.81
N LEU A 106 14.27 -0.95 1.68
CA LEU A 106 13.71 0.40 1.62
C LEU A 106 14.35 1.25 0.53
N LYS A 107 15.69 1.22 0.39
CA LYS A 107 16.39 2.06 -0.59
C LYS A 107 15.90 1.89 -2.04
N PRO A 108 15.58 0.68 -2.53
CA PRO A 108 15.06 0.51 -3.89
C PRO A 108 13.62 1.00 -4.10
N LEU A 109 12.88 1.34 -3.02
CA LEU A 109 11.46 1.71 -3.06
C LEU A 109 11.24 3.23 -2.95
N ILE A 110 12.31 4.01 -2.78
CA ILE A 110 12.31 5.47 -2.65
C ILE A 110 12.95 6.05 -3.92
#